data_AF-A0A661D4A9-F1
#
_entry.id   AF-A0A661D4A9-F1
#
_cell.length_a   1.000
_cell.length_b   1.000
_cell.length_c   1.000
_cell.angle_alpha   90.00
_cell.angle_beta   90.00
_cell.angle_gamma   90.00
#
_symmetry.space_group_name_H-M   'P 1'
#
loop_
_entity.id
_entity.type
_entity.pdbx_description
1 polymer ?
#
loop_
_entity_poly.entity_id
_entity_poly.type
_entity_poly.pdbx_seq_one_letter_code
_entity_poly.pdbx_strand_id
1 'polypeptide(L)'
;MNKLKLLLPFFILLLPLGCGEDGRATVDVIKKRITNQIQDLVGKGDIAIQKYENKIVEVRGNLIKVKVSRKTFEGKLQRRKNTLANMESSEGSPEKINLLKSTVQEMEHFLEQLKAAETKLESTLRKLIDNLDLVRLKVAHLEAKRDMVDALRTIQDYSSLEGDVDNLGGDMTSTLDGMQEEIYAIEAEIEIDNFLTQADKL
;
A
#
# COMPACT_ATOMS: atom_id res chain seq x y z
N MET A 1 11.70 -25.36 26.93
CA MET A 1 12.53 -26.51 26.49
C MET A 1 12.34 -26.68 25.00
N ASN A 2 13.34 -26.25 24.22
CA ASN A 2 13.35 -26.25 22.76
C ASN A 2 13.52 -27.68 22.22
N LYS A 3 12.56 -28.15 21.42
CA LYS A 3 12.69 -29.36 20.61
C LYS A 3 12.30 -29.06 19.16
N LEU A 4 13.15 -28.33 18.42
CA LEU A 4 13.08 -28.28 16.94
C LEU A 4 14.35 -27.68 16.31
N LYS A 5 15.53 -28.12 16.74
CA LYS A 5 16.81 -27.73 16.13
C LYS A 5 17.79 -28.90 16.15
N LEU A 6 17.53 -29.97 15.38
CA LEU A 6 18.58 -30.96 15.07
C LEU A 6 18.16 -31.95 13.97
N LEU A 7 18.03 -31.50 12.72
CA LEU A 7 18.02 -32.41 11.55
C LEU A 7 18.83 -31.80 10.39
N LEU A 8 20.06 -31.38 10.69
CA LEU A 8 21.12 -31.14 9.72
C LEU A 8 22.42 -31.31 10.52
N PRO A 9 23.03 -32.51 10.47
CA PRO A 9 24.11 -32.71 9.52
C PRO A 9 24.24 -34.19 9.07
N PHE A 10 23.46 -34.62 8.09
CA PHE A 10 23.69 -35.95 7.46
C PHE A 10 23.90 -35.89 5.94
N PHE A 11 23.91 -34.69 5.34
CA PHE A 11 24.11 -34.51 3.89
C PHE A 11 25.52 -34.07 3.48
N ILE A 12 26.48 -33.95 4.41
CA ILE A 12 27.83 -33.44 4.11
C ILE A 12 28.84 -34.56 3.78
N LEU A 13 28.46 -35.84 3.87
CA LEU A 13 29.44 -36.95 3.81
C LEU A 13 29.47 -37.77 2.50
N LEU A 14 28.90 -37.26 1.40
CA LEU A 14 29.05 -37.89 0.08
C LEU A 14 29.23 -36.85 -1.03
N LEU A 15 30.46 -36.34 -1.18
CA LEU A 15 31.00 -35.98 -2.50
C LEU A 15 31.64 -37.26 -3.06
N PRO A 16 31.59 -37.61 -4.37
CA PRO A 16 31.44 -36.72 -5.54
C PRO A 16 30.57 -37.30 -6.68
N LEU A 17 29.46 -36.70 -7.12
CA LEU A 17 28.77 -37.22 -8.33
C LEU A 17 28.21 -36.12 -9.23
N GLY A 18 29.07 -35.64 -10.12
CA GLY A 18 28.62 -35.35 -11.47
C GLY A 18 28.16 -36.65 -12.16
N CYS A 19 27.10 -36.53 -12.97
CA CYS A 19 26.75 -37.44 -14.08
C CYS A 19 26.25 -38.88 -13.77
N GLY A 20 25.40 -39.08 -12.76
CA GLY A 20 24.55 -40.28 -12.64
C GLY A 20 23.05 -39.93 -12.74
N GLU A 21 22.18 -40.86 -13.15
CA GLU A 21 20.71 -40.66 -13.19
C GLU A 21 20.17 -40.15 -11.84
N ASP A 22 20.70 -40.64 -10.71
CA ASP A 22 20.32 -40.21 -9.36
C ASP A 22 20.72 -38.75 -9.04
N GLY A 23 21.85 -38.30 -9.60
CA GLY A 23 22.29 -36.91 -9.49
C GLY A 23 21.40 -35.96 -10.31
N ARG A 24 20.94 -36.39 -11.49
CA ARG A 24 19.97 -35.65 -12.31
C ARG A 24 18.60 -35.58 -11.63
N ALA A 25 18.12 -36.69 -11.07
CA ALA A 25 16.87 -36.72 -10.33
C ALA A 25 16.89 -35.78 -9.11
N THR A 26 18.02 -35.71 -8.39
CA THR A 26 18.19 -34.79 -7.26
C THR A 26 18.18 -33.32 -7.69
N VAL A 27 18.87 -32.98 -8.79
CA VAL A 27 18.82 -31.62 -9.38
C VAL A 27 17.39 -31.24 -9.77
N ASP A 28 16.65 -32.13 -10.43
CA ASP A 28 15.30 -31.85 -10.92
C ASP A 28 14.31 -31.61 -9.76
N VAL A 29 14.44 -32.37 -8.66
CA VAL A 29 13.62 -32.18 -7.46
C VAL A 29 13.89 -30.82 -6.81
N ILE A 30 15.17 -30.43 -6.67
CA ILE A 30 15.55 -29.14 -6.08
C ILE A 30 15.10 -27.99 -6.98
N LYS A 31 15.37 -28.09 -8.30
CA LYS A 31 14.91 -27.11 -9.30
C LYS A 31 13.41 -26.89 -9.19
N LYS A 32 12.63 -27.97 -9.22
CA LYS A 32 11.16 -27.90 -9.13
C LYS A 32 10.68 -27.26 -7.83
N ARG A 33 11.33 -27.56 -6.69
CA ARG A 33 11.00 -26.93 -5.41
C ARG A 33 11.17 -25.41 -5.48
N ILE A 34 12.35 -24.96 -5.91
CA ILE A 34 12.68 -23.53 -5.97
C ILE A 34 11.77 -22.82 -6.98
N THR A 35 11.53 -23.41 -8.16
CA THR A 35 10.58 -22.86 -9.14
C THR A 35 9.18 -22.70 -8.55
N ASN A 36 8.68 -23.70 -7.81
CA ASN A 36 7.36 -23.62 -7.19
C ASN A 36 7.31 -22.53 -6.10
N GLN A 37 8.35 -22.40 -5.28
CA GLN A 37 8.44 -21.33 -4.27
C GLN A 37 8.42 -19.95 -4.92
N ILE A 38 9.22 -19.74 -5.98
CA ILE A 38 9.24 -18.49 -6.73
C ILE A 38 7.87 -18.20 -7.34
N GLN A 39 7.22 -19.19 -7.96
CA GLN A 39 5.89 -19.03 -8.54
C GLN A 39 4.83 -18.65 -7.50
N ASP A 40 4.85 -19.26 -6.31
CA ASP A 40 3.95 -18.89 -5.22
C ASP A 40 4.15 -17.44 -4.76
N LEU A 41 5.41 -17.02 -4.59
CA LEU A 41 5.75 -15.66 -4.18
C LEU A 41 5.38 -14.62 -5.25
N VAL A 42 5.66 -14.89 -6.52
CA VAL A 42 5.24 -14.04 -7.65
C VAL A 42 3.71 -13.91 -7.67
N GLY A 43 2.98 -15.02 -7.54
CA GLY A 43 1.51 -14.99 -7.50
C GLY A 43 0.95 -14.16 -6.34
N LYS A 44 1.55 -14.24 -5.15
CA LYS A 44 1.20 -13.37 -4.02
C LYS A 44 1.51 -11.89 -4.30
N GLY A 45 2.65 -11.62 -4.95
CA GLY A 45 3.03 -10.28 -5.39
C GLY A 45 2.05 -9.69 -6.39
N ASP A 46 1.62 -10.45 -7.39
CA ASP A 46 0.64 -10.02 -8.39
C ASP A 46 -0.71 -9.66 -7.76
N ILE A 47 -1.17 -10.48 -6.79
CA ILE A 47 -2.39 -10.18 -6.01
C ILE A 47 -2.22 -8.88 -5.23
N ALA A 48 -1.06 -8.66 -4.60
CA ALA A 48 -0.79 -7.44 -3.87
C ALA A 48 -0.74 -6.21 -4.78
N ILE A 49 -0.09 -6.32 -5.95
CA ILE A 49 -0.08 -5.27 -6.98
C ILE A 49 -1.51 -4.86 -7.34
N GLN A 50 -2.38 -5.83 -7.66
CA GLN A 50 -3.78 -5.55 -7.99
C GLN A 50 -4.53 -4.86 -6.85
N LYS A 51 -4.34 -5.31 -5.59
CA LYS A 51 -4.94 -4.66 -4.41
C LYS A 51 -4.50 -3.19 -4.30
N TYR A 52 -3.22 -2.91 -4.47
CA TYR A 52 -2.68 -1.55 -4.41
C TYR A 52 -3.19 -0.67 -5.55
N GLU A 53 -3.22 -1.18 -6.78
CA GLU A 53 -3.78 -0.46 -7.93
C GLU A 53 -5.24 -0.07 -7.69
N ASN A 54 -6.06 -1.01 -7.20
CA ASN A 54 -7.45 -0.74 -6.85
C ASN A 54 -7.55 0.33 -5.75
N LYS A 55 -6.75 0.23 -4.69
CA LYS A 55 -6.78 1.19 -3.58
C LYS A 55 -6.31 2.59 -4.01
N ILE A 56 -5.31 2.67 -4.87
CA ILE A 56 -4.84 3.93 -5.48
C ILE A 56 -5.97 4.60 -6.27
N VAL A 57 -6.72 3.84 -7.06
CA VAL A 57 -7.87 4.35 -7.82
C VAL A 57 -8.94 4.90 -6.87
N GLU A 58 -9.26 4.18 -5.79
CA GLU A 58 -10.22 4.60 -4.78
C GLU A 58 -9.79 5.91 -4.09
N VAL A 59 -8.55 5.97 -3.58
CA VAL A 59 -7.99 7.15 -2.90
C VAL A 59 -7.93 8.35 -3.85
N ARG A 60 -7.56 8.16 -5.13
CA ARG A 60 -7.62 9.23 -6.15
C ARG A 60 -9.05 9.74 -6.34
N GLY A 61 -10.02 8.85 -6.41
CA GLY A 61 -11.44 9.21 -6.51
C GLY A 61 -11.90 10.06 -5.32
N ASN A 62 -11.54 9.66 -4.10
CA ASN A 62 -11.87 10.42 -2.89
C ASN A 62 -11.16 11.78 -2.83
N LEU A 63 -9.88 11.83 -3.21
CA LEU A 63 -9.13 13.08 -3.30
C LEU A 63 -9.78 14.08 -4.26
N ILE A 64 -10.25 13.62 -5.43
CA ILE A 64 -10.99 14.48 -6.37
C ILE A 64 -12.27 15.02 -5.73
N LYS A 65 -13.06 14.17 -5.05
CA LYS A 65 -14.28 14.61 -4.35
C LYS A 65 -13.98 15.67 -3.29
N VAL A 66 -12.95 15.48 -2.48
CA VAL A 66 -12.53 16.45 -1.45
C VAL A 66 -12.08 17.76 -2.08
N LYS A 67 -11.26 17.73 -3.14
CA LYS A 67 -10.82 18.93 -3.88
C LYS A 67 -12.01 19.72 -4.45
N VAL A 68 -12.99 19.03 -5.03
CA VAL A 68 -14.21 19.66 -5.57
C VAL A 68 -15.06 20.26 -4.44
N SER A 69 -15.23 19.53 -3.33
CA SER A 69 -15.94 20.00 -2.14
C SER A 69 -15.30 21.27 -1.57
N ARG A 70 -13.99 21.24 -1.34
CA ARG A 70 -13.19 22.38 -0.87
C ARG A 70 -13.40 23.61 -1.76
N LYS A 71 -13.18 23.48 -3.07
CA LYS A 71 -13.32 24.60 -4.01
C LYS A 71 -14.73 25.17 -4.04
N THR A 72 -15.74 24.31 -3.93
CA THR A 72 -17.15 24.74 -3.84
C THR A 72 -17.40 25.50 -2.54
N PHE A 73 -16.86 25.02 -1.43
CA PHE A 73 -17.01 25.63 -0.12
C PHE A 73 -16.28 26.98 -0.01
N GLU A 74 -15.08 27.10 -0.58
CA GLU A 74 -14.35 28.37 -0.74
C GLU A 74 -15.20 29.42 -1.45
N GLY A 75 -15.88 29.04 -2.54
CA GLY A 75 -16.79 29.94 -3.25
C GLY A 75 -17.99 30.38 -2.40
N LYS A 76 -18.58 29.46 -1.62
CA LYS A 76 -19.68 29.78 -0.69
C LYS A 76 -19.21 30.72 0.43
N LEU A 77 -18.06 30.44 1.02
CA LEU A 77 -17.45 31.27 2.07
C LEU A 77 -17.17 32.68 1.55
N GLN A 78 -16.61 32.82 0.35
CA GLN A 78 -16.35 34.13 -0.23
C GLN A 78 -17.63 34.94 -0.45
N ARG A 79 -18.73 34.31 -0.92
CA ARG A 79 -20.04 34.98 -1.05
C ARG A 79 -20.57 35.44 0.30
N ARG A 80 -20.42 34.63 1.36
CA ARG A 80 -20.82 34.99 2.72
C ARG A 80 -19.98 36.16 3.27
N LYS A 81 -18.66 36.15 3.07
CA LYS A 81 -17.78 37.27 3.42
C LYS A 81 -18.17 38.56 2.70
N ASN A 82 -18.47 38.50 1.41
CA ASN A 82 -18.93 39.68 0.66
C ASN A 82 -20.28 40.19 1.20
N THR A 83 -21.19 39.28 1.55
CA THR A 83 -22.49 39.64 2.15
C THR A 83 -22.32 40.29 3.52
N LEU A 84 -21.37 39.80 4.33
CA LEU A 84 -21.01 40.39 5.63
C LEU A 84 -20.45 41.81 5.44
N ALA A 85 -19.47 41.98 4.56
CA ALA A 85 -18.87 43.29 4.28
C ALA A 85 -19.92 44.31 3.79
N ASN A 86 -20.86 43.87 2.94
CA ASN A 86 -21.97 44.72 2.50
C ASN A 86 -22.88 45.13 3.65
N MET A 87 -23.25 44.20 4.55
CA MET A 87 -24.09 44.50 5.72
C MET A 87 -23.40 45.44 6.72
N GLU A 88 -22.09 45.26 6.95
CA GLU A 88 -21.30 46.16 7.78
C GLU A 88 -21.22 47.57 7.18
N SER A 89 -21.23 47.69 5.85
CA SER A 89 -21.19 48.99 5.15
C SER A 89 -22.56 49.67 5.04
N SER A 90 -23.67 48.93 5.17
CA SER A 90 -25.03 49.43 4.93
C SER A 90 -25.86 49.61 6.21
N GLU A 91 -25.22 49.80 7.36
CA GLU A 91 -25.88 49.89 8.68
C GLU A 91 -26.83 48.71 8.98
N GLY A 92 -26.40 47.48 8.61
CA GLY A 92 -27.15 46.27 8.96
C GLY A 92 -27.35 46.12 10.47
N SER A 93 -28.41 45.42 10.89
CA SER A 93 -28.65 45.17 12.33
C SER A 93 -27.43 44.46 12.96
N PRO A 94 -26.93 44.94 14.12
CA PRO A 94 -25.77 44.36 14.81
C PRO A 94 -25.93 42.85 15.08
N GLU A 95 -27.14 42.39 15.40
CA GLU A 95 -27.42 40.97 15.64
C GLU A 95 -27.21 40.13 14.38
N LYS A 96 -27.67 40.61 13.22
CA LYS A 96 -27.48 39.90 11.94
C LYS A 96 -26.02 39.86 11.52
N ILE A 97 -25.28 40.94 11.75
CA ILE A 97 -23.84 41.01 11.49
C ILE A 97 -23.10 39.99 12.37
N ASN A 98 -23.40 39.93 13.66
CA ASN A 98 -22.76 38.99 14.59
C ASN A 98 -23.08 37.53 14.26
N LEU A 99 -24.34 37.22 13.93
CA LEU A 99 -24.72 35.87 13.50
C LEU A 99 -23.94 35.46 12.24
N LEU A 100 -23.86 36.34 11.25
CA LEU A 100 -23.15 36.05 10.01
C LEU A 100 -21.62 35.94 10.23
N LYS A 101 -21.04 36.69 11.18
CA LYS A 101 -19.65 36.52 11.60
C LYS A 101 -19.41 35.11 12.17
N SER A 102 -20.26 34.63 13.07
CA SER A 102 -20.16 33.26 13.62
C SER A 102 -20.22 32.22 12.51
N THR A 103 -21.18 32.34 11.59
CA THR A 103 -21.30 31.43 10.45
C THR A 103 -20.06 31.46 9.56
N VAL A 104 -19.49 32.64 9.30
CA VAL A 104 -18.24 32.75 8.52
C VAL A 104 -17.08 32.05 9.22
N GLN A 105 -16.95 32.19 10.55
CA GLN A 105 -15.91 31.52 11.34
C GLN A 105 -16.07 30.00 11.33
N GLU A 106 -17.30 29.49 11.52
CA GLU A 106 -17.59 28.06 11.43
C GLU A 106 -17.25 27.50 10.04
N MET A 107 -17.60 28.24 8.98
CA MET A 107 -17.25 27.88 7.62
C MET A 107 -15.74 27.91 7.35
N GLU A 108 -15.00 28.86 7.93
CA GLU A 108 -13.53 28.91 7.86
C GLU A 108 -12.92 27.68 8.52
N HIS A 109 -13.40 27.32 9.70
CA HIS A 109 -12.92 26.16 10.42
C HIS A 109 -13.19 24.85 9.64
N PHE A 110 -14.39 24.68 9.10
CA PHE A 110 -14.70 23.52 8.25
C PHE A 110 -13.82 23.47 6.99
N LEU A 111 -13.50 24.62 6.40
CA LEU A 111 -12.61 24.68 5.24
C LEU A 111 -11.19 24.24 5.59
N GLU A 112 -10.69 24.55 6.78
CA GLU A 112 -9.40 24.04 7.26
C GLU A 112 -9.40 22.52 7.42
N GLN A 113 -10.49 21.94 7.95
CA GLN A 113 -10.65 20.49 8.05
C GLN A 113 -10.61 19.82 6.66
N LEU A 114 -11.30 20.39 5.66
CA LEU A 114 -11.23 19.90 4.27
C LEU A 114 -9.82 19.95 3.68
N LYS A 115 -9.06 21.01 3.96
CA LYS A 115 -7.65 21.12 3.51
C LYS A 115 -6.78 20.07 4.19
N ALA A 116 -6.96 19.84 5.49
CA ALA A 116 -6.24 18.80 6.21
C ALA A 116 -6.54 17.39 5.65
N ALA A 117 -7.82 17.10 5.35
CA ALA A 117 -8.23 15.86 4.70
C ALA A 117 -7.59 15.69 3.30
N GLU A 118 -7.55 16.76 2.49
CA GLU A 118 -6.88 16.76 1.19
C GLU A 118 -5.39 16.42 1.32
N THR A 119 -4.66 17.09 2.21
CA THR A 119 -3.24 16.81 2.46
C THR A 119 -2.99 15.40 2.94
N LYS A 120 -3.86 14.88 3.83
CA LYS A 120 -3.77 13.49 4.31
C LYS A 120 -3.95 12.50 3.17
N LEU A 121 -4.99 12.66 2.35
CA LEU A 121 -5.24 11.80 1.19
C LEU A 121 -4.11 11.86 0.15
N GLU A 122 -3.49 13.02 -0.07
CA GLU A 122 -2.30 13.14 -0.93
C GLU A 122 -1.11 12.37 -0.38
N SER A 123 -0.87 12.46 0.93
CA SER A 123 0.20 11.68 1.58
C SER A 123 -0.06 10.18 1.49
N THR A 124 -1.30 9.74 1.71
CA THR A 124 -1.69 8.34 1.61
C THR A 124 -1.52 7.83 0.19
N LEU A 125 -1.96 8.60 -0.81
CA LEU A 125 -1.79 8.25 -2.21
C LEU A 125 -0.31 8.06 -2.59
N ARG A 126 0.56 8.94 -2.09
CA ARG A 126 2.01 8.84 -2.35
C ARG A 126 2.58 7.55 -1.77
N LYS A 127 2.28 7.25 -0.51
CA LYS A 127 2.73 6.01 0.15
C LYS A 127 2.26 4.76 -0.60
N LEU A 128 1.00 4.73 -1.04
CA LEU A 128 0.47 3.61 -1.83
C LEU A 128 1.24 3.43 -3.15
N ILE A 129 1.61 4.51 -3.83
CA ILE A 129 2.40 4.44 -5.07
C ILE A 129 3.81 3.92 -4.78
N ASP A 130 4.48 4.44 -3.76
CA ASP A 130 5.84 4.02 -3.39
C ASP A 130 5.87 2.52 -3.03
N ASN A 131 4.87 2.03 -2.29
CA ASN A 131 4.75 0.63 -1.91
C ASN A 131 4.40 -0.28 -3.10
N LEU A 132 3.57 0.19 -4.03
CA LEU A 132 3.29 -0.52 -5.27
C LEU A 132 4.57 -0.71 -6.10
N ASP A 133 5.39 0.33 -6.23
CA ASP A 133 6.65 0.27 -6.97
C ASP A 133 7.64 -0.69 -6.30
N LEU A 134 7.70 -0.70 -4.95
CA LEU A 134 8.51 -1.65 -4.20
C LEU A 134 8.10 -3.11 -4.48
N VAL A 135 6.81 -3.43 -4.47
CA VAL A 135 6.35 -4.81 -4.76
C VAL A 135 6.63 -5.19 -6.20
N ARG A 136 6.39 -4.30 -7.16
CA ARG A 136 6.74 -4.56 -8.57
C ARG A 136 8.22 -4.88 -8.73
N LEU A 137 9.09 -4.16 -8.03
CA LEU A 137 10.54 -4.43 -8.05
C LEU A 137 10.86 -5.82 -7.45
N LYS A 138 10.23 -6.19 -6.33
CA LYS A 138 10.43 -7.50 -5.69
C LYS A 138 9.93 -8.65 -6.57
N VAL A 139 8.77 -8.49 -7.21
CA VAL A 139 8.23 -9.46 -8.19
C VAL A 139 9.18 -9.62 -9.37
N ALA A 140 9.64 -8.53 -9.97
CA ALA A 140 10.60 -8.58 -11.08
C ALA A 140 11.93 -9.28 -10.69
N HIS A 141 12.39 -9.09 -9.45
CA HIS A 141 13.59 -9.77 -8.95
C HIS A 141 13.36 -11.28 -8.76
N LEU A 142 12.17 -11.69 -8.32
CA LEU A 142 11.78 -13.10 -8.26
C LEU A 142 11.66 -13.74 -9.63
N GLU A 143 11.07 -13.04 -10.60
CA GLU A 143 11.01 -13.50 -11.99
C GLU A 143 12.41 -13.68 -12.60
N ALA A 144 13.30 -12.71 -12.38
CA ALA A 144 14.70 -12.82 -12.79
C ALA A 144 15.41 -14.02 -12.12
N LYS A 145 15.15 -14.28 -10.84
CA LYS A 145 15.64 -15.49 -10.17
C LYS A 145 15.04 -16.77 -10.75
N ARG A 146 13.78 -16.77 -11.19
CA ARG A 146 13.15 -17.89 -11.90
C ARG A 146 13.90 -18.21 -13.19
N ASP A 147 14.22 -17.18 -13.97
CA ASP A 147 14.97 -17.34 -15.21
C ASP A 147 16.39 -17.85 -14.96
N MET A 148 17.02 -17.42 -13.85
CA MET A 148 18.30 -17.98 -13.40
C MET A 148 18.17 -19.47 -13.02
N VAL A 149 17.14 -19.87 -12.27
CA VAL A 149 16.85 -21.29 -11.96
C VAL A 149 16.81 -22.14 -13.23
N ASP A 150 16.25 -21.61 -14.32
CA ASP A 150 16.20 -22.32 -15.59
C ASP A 150 17.55 -22.43 -16.30
N ALA A 151 18.48 -21.52 -16.05
CA ALA A 151 19.85 -21.55 -16.58
C ALA A 151 20.82 -22.43 -15.77
N LEU A 152 20.51 -22.72 -14.50
CA LEU A 152 21.39 -23.48 -13.61
C LEU A 152 21.42 -24.99 -13.96
N ARG A 153 22.62 -25.57 -13.90
CA ARG A 153 22.88 -26.98 -14.28
C ARG A 153 23.52 -27.83 -13.18
N THR A 154 23.90 -27.24 -12.04
CA THR A 154 24.62 -27.95 -10.96
C THR A 154 24.01 -27.73 -9.58
N ILE A 155 24.06 -28.75 -8.71
CA ILE A 155 23.44 -28.74 -7.36
C ILE A 155 23.99 -27.63 -6.45
N GLN A 156 25.28 -27.32 -6.55
CA GLN A 156 25.90 -26.26 -5.73
C GLN A 156 25.27 -24.90 -6.02
N ASP A 157 25.03 -24.58 -7.29
CA ASP A 157 24.40 -23.31 -7.68
C ASP A 157 22.96 -23.21 -7.16
N TYR A 158 22.22 -24.33 -7.12
CA TYR A 158 20.86 -24.37 -6.58
C TYR A 158 20.82 -24.16 -5.07
N SER A 159 21.79 -24.69 -4.31
CA SER A 159 21.81 -24.53 -2.85
C SER A 159 22.06 -23.09 -2.40
N SER A 160 22.90 -22.34 -3.12
CA SER A 160 23.04 -20.89 -2.92
C SER A 160 21.77 -20.13 -3.31
N LEU A 161 21.08 -20.58 -4.37
CA LEU A 161 19.86 -19.93 -4.81
C LEU A 161 18.66 -20.21 -3.90
N GLU A 162 18.56 -21.39 -3.29
CA GLU A 162 17.53 -21.74 -2.29
C GLU A 162 17.63 -20.80 -1.09
N GLY A 163 18.84 -20.56 -0.56
CA GLY A 163 19.05 -19.60 0.53
C GLY A 163 18.69 -18.16 0.15
N ASP A 164 19.02 -17.74 -1.06
CA ASP A 164 18.62 -16.42 -1.57
C ASP A 164 17.11 -16.27 -1.76
N VAL A 165 16.44 -17.30 -2.28
CA VAL A 165 14.98 -17.32 -2.52
C VAL A 165 14.24 -17.36 -1.18
N ASP A 166 14.72 -18.11 -0.20
CA ASP A 166 14.14 -18.13 1.15
C ASP A 166 14.30 -16.76 1.84
N ASN A 167 15.48 -16.13 1.73
CA ASN A 167 15.71 -14.78 2.29
C ASN A 167 14.81 -13.73 1.60
N LEU A 168 14.76 -13.74 0.27
CA LEU A 168 13.91 -12.83 -0.50
C LEU A 168 12.42 -13.11 -0.28
N GLY A 169 12.03 -14.37 -0.13
CA GLY A 169 10.67 -14.80 0.16
C GLY A 169 10.21 -14.39 1.55
N GLY A 170 11.11 -14.48 2.55
CA GLY A 170 10.86 -13.95 3.90
C GLY A 170 10.67 -12.43 3.89
N ASP A 171 11.57 -11.71 3.21
CA ASP A 171 11.48 -10.25 3.06
C ASP A 171 10.23 -9.81 2.28
N MET A 172 9.86 -10.54 1.22
CA MET A 172 8.63 -10.29 0.48
C MET A 172 7.40 -10.53 1.35
N THR A 173 7.32 -11.65 2.05
CA THR A 173 6.18 -11.96 2.93
C THR A 173 6.02 -10.88 4.00
N SER A 174 7.11 -10.48 4.67
CA SER A 174 7.08 -9.38 5.65
C SER A 174 6.63 -8.05 5.04
N THR A 175 7.02 -7.78 3.79
CA THR A 175 6.59 -6.56 3.08
C THR A 175 5.10 -6.63 2.75
N LEU A 176 4.61 -7.77 2.25
CA LEU A 176 3.20 -7.98 1.95
C LEU A 176 2.32 -7.87 3.19
N ASP A 177 2.77 -8.42 4.34
CA ASP A 177 2.03 -8.34 5.60
C ASP A 177 1.93 -6.88 6.09
N GLY A 178 3.05 -6.15 6.14
CA GLY A 178 3.04 -4.73 6.53
C GLY A 178 2.20 -3.87 5.58
N MET A 179 2.23 -4.18 4.29
CA MET A 179 1.39 -3.55 3.27
C MET A 179 -0.10 -3.82 3.48
N GLN A 180 -0.45 -5.04 3.89
CA GLN A 180 -1.84 -5.39 4.20
C GLN A 180 -2.35 -4.65 5.45
N GLU A 181 -1.53 -4.50 6.48
CA GLU A 181 -1.85 -3.68 7.65
C GLU A 181 -2.09 -2.21 7.28
N GLU A 182 -1.27 -1.65 6.38
CA GLU A 182 -1.46 -0.29 5.90
C GLU A 182 -2.76 -0.12 5.11
N ILE A 183 -3.12 -1.07 4.25
CA ILE A 183 -4.41 -1.04 3.54
C ILE A 183 -5.57 -1.01 4.54
N TYR A 184 -5.53 -1.84 5.59
CA TYR A 184 -6.57 -1.84 6.61
C TYR A 184 -6.65 -0.52 7.38
N ALA A 185 -5.51 0.09 7.69
CA ALA A 185 -5.48 1.42 8.31
C ALA A 185 -6.14 2.47 7.39
N ILE A 186 -5.81 2.45 6.09
CA ILE A 186 -6.39 3.38 5.11
C ILE A 186 -7.90 3.15 4.95
N GLU A 187 -8.35 1.89 4.92
CA GLU A 187 -9.78 1.54 4.86
C GLU A 187 -10.55 2.07 6.06
N ALA A 188 -10.05 1.83 7.27
CA ALA A 188 -10.66 2.35 8.49
C ALA A 188 -10.75 3.88 8.50
N GLU A 189 -9.71 4.56 8.00
CA GLU A 189 -9.71 6.02 7.92
C GLU A 189 -10.72 6.57 6.90
N ILE A 190 -10.81 5.96 5.71
CA ILE A 190 -11.81 6.35 4.69
C ILE A 190 -13.23 6.10 5.19
N GLU A 191 -13.45 5.03 5.96
CA GLU A 191 -14.76 4.69 6.51
C GLU A 191 -15.23 5.72 7.55
N ILE A 192 -14.32 6.18 8.42
CA ILE A 192 -14.60 7.27 9.38
C ILE A 192 -15.02 8.56 8.66
N ASP A 193 -14.31 8.95 7.59
CA ASP A 193 -14.65 10.16 6.82
C ASP A 193 -16.03 10.05 6.14
N ASN A 194 -16.40 8.86 5.66
CA ASN A 194 -17.74 8.59 5.13
C ASN A 194 -18.83 8.67 6.20
N PHE A 195 -18.58 8.20 7.43
CA PHE A 195 -19.53 8.32 8.54
C PHE A 195 -19.75 9.79 8.95
N LEU A 196 -18.70 10.60 8.99
CA LEU A 196 -18.81 12.04 9.29
C LEU A 196 -19.59 12.79 8.20
N THR A 197 -19.41 12.40 6.92
CA THR A 197 -20.16 13.01 5.80
C THR A 197 -21.63 12.58 5.75
N GLN A 198 -21.98 11.42 6.33
CA GLN A 198 -23.37 10.95 6.46
C GLN A 198 -24.08 11.53 7.69
N ALA A 199 -23.34 11.82 8.78
CA ALA A 199 -23.88 12.49 9.96
C ALA A 199 -24.40 13.91 9.66
N ASP A 200 -23.82 14.61 8.68
CA ASP A 200 -24.28 15.93 8.19
C ASP A 200 -25.57 15.87 7.33
N LYS A 201 -26.13 14.67 7.07
CA LYS A 201 -27.39 14.48 6.33
C LYS A 201 -28.58 14.13 7.23
N LEU A 202 -28.39 14.10 8.55
CA LEU A 202 -29.44 13.96 9.57
C LEU A 202 -29.70 15.31 10.26
#